data_AF-A0A838VVR9-F1
#
_entry.id   AF-A0A838VVR9-F1
#
_cell.length_a   1.000
_cell.length_b   1.000
_cell.length_c   1.000
_cell.angle_alpha   90.00
_cell.angle_beta   90.00
_cell.angle_gamma   90.00
#
_symmetry.space_group_name_H-M   'P 1'
#
loop_
_entity.id
_entity.type
_entity.pdbx_description
1 polymer ?
#
loop_
_entity_poly.entity_id
_entity_poly.type
_entity_poly.pdbx_seq_one_letter_code
_entity_poly.pdbx_strand_id
1 'polypeptide(L)'
;MENAQQSQIVDVTSKAAEKVMEFMKQEGKDSLYLRVYVTGGGCSGLSYGMGFEENPDEDDVVLEQNGIKILVDNYSQKYLKGANVDYIESLMGSGFKIGNPNVTKSCSCGHSFSTE
;
A
#
# COMPACT_ATOMS: atom_id res chain seq x y z
N MET A 1 1.90 26.96 -7.70
CA MET A 1 0.57 26.70 -7.08
C MET A 1 0.04 25.44 -7.76
N GLU A 2 -0.77 24.63 -7.06
CA GLU A 2 -1.23 23.25 -7.38
C GLU A 2 -0.14 22.17 -7.20
N ASN A 3 -0.28 21.07 -6.44
CA ASN A 3 -1.41 20.45 -5.74
C ASN A 3 -0.81 19.67 -4.54
N ALA A 4 -1.09 20.07 -3.31
CA ALA A 4 -0.58 19.39 -2.12
C ALA A 4 -1.70 19.14 -1.11
N GLN A 5 -2.78 18.47 -1.52
CA GLN A 5 -3.82 18.06 -0.58
C GLN A 5 -4.64 16.86 -1.11
N GLN A 6 -3.99 15.72 -1.34
CA GLN A 6 -4.73 14.43 -1.46
C GLN A 6 -4.17 13.32 -0.54
N SER A 7 -3.06 13.55 0.17
CA SER A 7 -2.35 12.56 1.01
C SER A 7 -2.97 12.26 2.38
N GLN A 8 -4.30 12.17 2.52
CA GLN A 8 -4.92 11.89 3.83
C GLN A 8 -5.48 10.46 3.95
N ILE A 9 -5.44 9.69 2.86
CA ILE A 9 -5.89 8.29 2.86
C ILE A 9 -4.67 7.42 3.13
N VAL A 10 -3.81 7.19 2.14
CA VAL A 10 -2.61 6.37 2.27
C VAL A 10 -1.38 7.21 1.96
N ASP A 11 -0.29 7.01 2.69
CA ASP A 11 1.01 7.61 2.44
C ASP A 11 1.96 6.54 1.89
N VAL A 12 2.71 6.86 0.84
CA VAL A 12 3.63 5.90 0.20
C VAL A 12 5.05 6.43 0.31
N THR A 13 5.97 5.63 0.85
CA THR A 13 7.37 6.02 0.96
C THR A 13 8.00 6.12 -0.43
N SER A 14 9.00 7.00 -0.58
CA SER A 14 9.67 7.20 -1.87
C SER A 14 10.26 5.89 -2.41
N LYS A 15 10.77 5.02 -1.53
CA LYS A 15 11.28 3.70 -1.90
C LYS A 15 10.21 2.78 -2.49
N ALA A 16 9.01 2.76 -1.89
CA ALA A 16 7.90 1.99 -2.44
C ALA A 16 7.45 2.55 -3.80
N ALA A 17 7.38 3.87 -3.94
CA ALA A 17 7.05 4.51 -5.21
C ALA A 17 8.08 4.24 -6.31
N GLU A 18 9.38 4.31 -6.00
CA GLU A 18 10.46 3.97 -6.93
C GLU A 18 10.32 2.54 -7.45
N LYS A 19 10.05 1.59 -6.57
CA LYS A 19 9.86 0.18 -6.97
C LYS A 19 8.65 -0.02 -7.83
N VAL A 20 7.54 0.65 -7.51
CA VAL A 20 6.33 0.66 -8.34
C VAL A 20 6.65 1.20 -9.74
N MET A 21 7.39 2.31 -9.85
CA MET A 21 7.83 2.85 -11.14
C MET A 21 8.77 1.90 -11.88
N GLU A 22 9.70 1.24 -11.19
CA GLU A 22 10.57 0.21 -11.79
C GLU A 22 9.73 -0.93 -12.39
N PHE A 23 8.73 -1.44 -11.65
CA PHE A 23 7.83 -2.49 -12.16
C PHE A 23 7.02 -2.02 -13.36
N MET A 24 6.47 -0.80 -13.33
CA MET A 24 5.74 -0.22 -14.47
C MET A 24 6.62 -0.09 -15.72
N LYS A 25 7.88 0.34 -15.55
CA LYS A 25 8.87 0.41 -16.64
C LYS A 25 9.25 -0.96 -17.18
N GLN A 26 9.39 -1.96 -16.31
CA GLN A 26 9.68 -3.34 -16.73
C GLN A 26 8.55 -3.94 -17.58
N GLU A 27 7.30 -3.65 -17.23
CA GLU A 27 6.12 -4.05 -18.00
C GLU A 27 5.92 -3.20 -19.28
N GLY A 28 6.71 -2.13 -19.46
CA GLY A 28 6.59 -1.21 -20.59
C GLY A 28 5.29 -0.40 -20.59
N LYS A 29 4.69 -0.20 -19.41
CA LYS A 29 3.45 0.56 -19.23
C LYS A 29 3.69 1.74 -18.30
N ASP A 30 4.08 2.88 -18.87
CA ASP A 30 4.40 4.12 -18.15
C ASP A 30 3.18 4.85 -17.54
N SER A 31 1.97 4.31 -17.70
CA SER A 31 0.72 4.98 -17.27
C SER A 31 -0.23 4.04 -16.55
N LEU A 32 0.30 3.13 -15.74
CA LEU A 32 -0.50 2.31 -14.85
C LEU A 32 -0.85 3.05 -13.57
N TYR A 33 -1.97 2.64 -13.01
CA TYR A 33 -2.44 3.05 -11.71
C TYR A 33 -2.22 1.93 -10.70
N LEU A 34 -1.60 2.25 -9.56
CA LEU A 34 -1.41 1.32 -8.47
C LEU A 34 -2.69 1.24 -7.63
N ARG A 35 -3.51 0.22 -7.83
CA ARG A 35 -4.69 -0.02 -7.00
C ARG A 35 -4.30 -0.63 -5.66
N VAL A 36 -4.68 0.01 -4.56
CA VAL A 36 -4.47 -0.47 -3.19
C VAL A 36 -5.82 -0.79 -2.57
N TYR A 37 -5.98 -2.04 -2.12
CA TYR A 37 -7.20 -2.52 -1.51
C TYR A 37 -6.88 -3.32 -0.25
N VAL A 38 -7.84 -3.39 0.68
CA VAL A 38 -7.70 -4.24 1.86
C VAL A 38 -8.35 -5.58 1.58
N THR A 39 -7.63 -6.67 1.85
CA THR A 39 -8.15 -8.03 1.77
C THR A 39 -8.10 -8.68 3.16
N GLY A 40 -9.14 -9.44 3.51
CA GLY A 40 -9.16 -10.17 4.77
C GLY A 40 -8.06 -11.24 4.77
N GLY A 41 -6.96 -11.01 5.48
CA GLY A 41 -5.95 -12.03 5.71
C GLY A 41 -6.51 -13.09 6.66
N GLY A 42 -6.34 -14.37 6.33
CA GLY A 42 -6.85 -15.47 7.15
C GLY A 42 -6.39 -15.39 8.62
N CYS A 43 -7.18 -16.00 9.53
CA CYS A 43 -7.05 -16.19 10.99
C CYS A 43 -6.48 -15.07 11.91
N SER A 44 -5.52 -14.23 11.49
CA SER A 44 -4.71 -13.38 12.37
C SER A 44 -4.57 -11.90 11.95
N GLY A 45 -5.07 -11.43 10.80
CA GLY A 45 -4.86 -10.02 10.44
C GLY A 45 -5.58 -9.51 9.19
N LEU A 46 -5.73 -8.18 9.09
CA LEU A 46 -6.06 -7.53 7.82
C LEU A 46 -4.81 -7.58 6.93
N SER A 47 -4.96 -8.02 5.69
CA SER A 47 -3.91 -7.98 4.69
C SER A 47 -4.20 -6.86 3.69
N TYR A 48 -3.16 -6.35 3.07
CA TYR A 48 -3.28 -5.31 2.06
C TYR A 48 -2.85 -5.90 0.72
N GLY A 49 -3.65 -5.66 -0.31
CA GLY A 49 -3.40 -6.06 -1.68
C GLY A 49 -3.04 -4.85 -2.54
N MET A 50 -2.18 -5.07 -3.51
CA MET A 50 -1.87 -4.10 -4.56
C MET A 50 -2.06 -4.76 -5.92
N GLY A 51 -2.62 -4.01 -6.85
CA GLY A 51 -2.76 -4.38 -8.25
C GLY A 51 -2.38 -3.23 -9.16
N PHE A 52 -2.13 -3.53 -10.43
CA PHE A 52 -1.93 -2.52 -11.46
C PHE A 52 -3.18 -2.49 -12.34
N GLU A 53 -3.74 -1.31 -12.52
CA GLU A 53 -4.91 -1.07 -13.36
C GLU A 53 -4.58 0.00 -14.40
N GLU A 54 -5.20 -0.11 -15.58
CA GLU A 54 -4.99 0.85 -16.67
C GLU A 54 -5.94 2.05 -16.55
N ASN A 55 -7.09 1.85 -15.91
CA ASN A 55 -8.12 2.88 -15.75
C ASN A 55 -8.69 2.85 -14.32
N PRO A 56 -8.96 4.03 -13.72
CA PRO A 56 -9.73 4.13 -12.48
C PRO A 56 -11.21 3.78 -12.71
N ASP A 57 -11.85 3.21 -11.68
CA ASP A 57 -13.30 3.05 -11.63
C ASP A 57 -14.00 4.33 -11.12
N GLU A 58 -15.33 4.41 -11.22
CA GLU A 58 -16.10 5.62 -10.85
C GLU A 58 -16.16 5.86 -9.33
N ASP A 59 -16.08 4.80 -8.55
CA ASP A 59 -16.02 4.83 -7.08
C ASP A 59 -14.59 4.85 -6.51
N ASP A 60 -13.57 4.77 -7.38
CA ASP A 60 -12.17 4.78 -6.97
C ASP A 60 -11.67 6.23 -6.78
N VAL A 61 -10.90 6.45 -5.71
CA VAL A 61 -10.17 7.71 -5.54
C VAL A 61 -8.77 7.59 -6.11
N VAL A 62 -8.48 8.47 -7.07
CA VAL A 62 -7.15 8.67 -7.64
C VAL A 62 -6.34 9.59 -6.75
N LEU A 63 -5.22 9.09 -6.26
CA LEU A 63 -4.21 9.83 -5.50
C LEU A 63 -2.92 9.86 -6.32
N GLU A 64 -2.23 11.01 -6.35
CA GLU A 64 -0.93 11.11 -7.00
C GLU A 64 0.13 11.43 -5.96
N GLN A 65 1.11 10.54 -5.78
CA GLN A 65 2.17 10.68 -4.79
C GLN A 65 3.50 10.18 -5.33
N ASN A 66 4.60 10.89 -5.04
CA ASN A 66 5.96 10.52 -5.48
C ASN A 66 6.06 10.20 -7.00
N GLY A 67 5.20 10.81 -7.83
CA GLY A 67 5.18 10.59 -9.28
C GLY A 67 4.44 9.33 -9.75
N ILE A 68 3.77 8.60 -8.85
CA ILE A 68 2.89 7.47 -9.19
C ILE A 68 1.42 7.81 -8.94
N LYS A 69 0.53 7.20 -9.73
CA LYS A 69 -0.92 7.27 -9.52
C LYS A 69 -1.37 6.05 -8.74
N ILE A 70 -2.18 6.27 -7.71
CA ILE A 70 -2.64 5.28 -6.76
C ILE A 70 -4.17 5.31 -6.77
N LEU A 71 -4.81 4.15 -6.86
CA LEU A 71 -6.26 4.00 -6.79
C LEU A 71 -6.65 3.39 -5.47
N VAL A 72 -7.64 3.97 -4.83
CA VAL A 72 -8.19 3.43 -3.59
C VAL A 72 -9.71 3.41 -3.70
N ASP A 73 -10.26 2.20 -3.71
CA ASP A 73 -11.70 1.97 -3.64
C ASP A 73 -12.28 2.58 -2.34
N ASN A 74 -13.47 3.17 -2.44
CA ASN A 74 -14.19 3.82 -1.34
C ASN A 74 -14.27 2.96 -0.06
N TYR A 75 -14.50 1.65 -0.19
CA TYR A 75 -14.53 0.77 0.98
C TYR A 75 -13.14 0.65 1.63
N SER A 76 -12.07 0.58 0.86
CA SER A 76 -10.70 0.47 1.35
C SER A 76 -10.17 1.77 1.98
N GLN A 77 -10.65 2.93 1.54
CA GLN A 77 -10.20 4.24 2.05
C GLN A 77 -10.29 4.37 3.57
N LYS A 78 -11.38 3.87 4.19
CA LYS A 78 -11.56 3.95 5.65
C LYS A 78 -10.56 3.08 6.43
N TYR A 79 -10.08 2.00 5.84
CA TYR A 79 -9.09 1.09 6.44
C TYR A 79 -7.66 1.49 6.10
N LEU A 80 -7.47 2.20 4.99
CA LEU A 80 -6.18 2.73 4.58
C LEU A 80 -5.93 4.13 5.15
N LYS A 81 -6.93 4.81 5.70
CA LYS A 81 -6.78 6.15 6.28
C LYS A 81 -5.66 6.18 7.33
N GLY A 82 -4.63 6.98 7.07
CA GLY A 82 -3.43 7.11 7.89
C GLY A 82 -2.44 5.94 7.76
N ALA A 83 -2.67 5.00 6.84
CA ALA A 83 -1.72 3.93 6.56
C ALA A 83 -0.50 4.47 5.82
N ASN A 84 0.67 3.95 6.15
CA ASN A 84 1.92 4.20 5.46
C ASN A 84 2.37 2.90 4.77
N VAL A 85 2.65 2.99 3.47
CA VAL A 85 3.11 1.92 2.61
C VAL A 85 4.61 2.09 2.43
N ASP A 86 5.37 1.12 2.94
CA ASP A 86 6.80 1.03 2.78
C ASP A 86 7.19 -0.22 1.99
N TYR A 87 8.38 -0.21 1.40
CA TYR A 87 8.90 -1.37 0.68
C TYR A 87 10.21 -1.86 1.29
N ILE A 88 10.17 -3.08 1.81
CA ILE A 88 11.32 -3.72 2.43
C ILE A 88 11.94 -4.67 1.42
N GLU A 89 13.24 -4.49 1.19
CA GLU A 89 14.07 -5.37 0.38
C GLU A 89 15.10 -5.98 1.33
N SER A 90 15.05 -7.30 1.48
CA SER A 90 15.99 -8.08 2.29
C SER A 90 16.54 -9.23 1.46
N LEU A 91 17.66 -9.80 1.91
CA LEU A 91 18.25 -11.03 1.34
C LEU A 91 17.25 -12.20 1.30
N MET A 92 16.27 -12.23 2.22
CA MET A 92 15.23 -13.28 2.27
C MET A 92 14.04 -12.99 1.35
N GLY A 93 13.99 -11.83 0.71
CA GLY A 93 12.91 -11.45 -0.19
C GLY A 93 12.57 -9.97 -0.12
N SER A 94 11.81 -9.53 -1.10
CA SER A 94 11.25 -8.19 -1.15
C SER A 94 9.74 -8.23 -0.95
N GLY A 95 9.20 -7.18 -0.32
CA GLY A 95 7.78 -7.11 -0.04
C GLY A 95 7.34 -5.72 0.41
N PHE A 96 6.08 -5.41 0.12
CA PHE A 96 5.42 -4.21 0.59
C PHE A 96 4.93 -4.43 2.02
N LYS A 97 5.26 -3.49 2.90
CA LYS A 97 4.84 -3.46 4.29
C LYS A 97 3.94 -2.26 4.50
N ILE A 98 2.73 -2.52 4.97
CA ILE A 98 1.73 -1.48 5.19
C ILE A 98 1.49 -1.39 6.69
N GLY A 99 1.82 -0.24 7.27
CA GLY A 99 1.63 0.06 8.67
C GLY A 99 0.50 1.07 8.83
N ASN A 100 -0.57 0.72 9.56
CA ASN A 100 -1.61 1.68 9.90
C ASN A 100 -1.69 1.88 11.42
N PRO A 101 -1.35 3.07 11.95
CA PRO A 101 -1.47 3.37 13.38
C PRO A 101 -2.92 3.32 13.88
N ASN A 102 -3.91 3.51 13.00
CA ASN A 102 -5.33 3.35 13.31
C ASN A 102 -5.75 1.88 13.43
N VAL A 103 -4.96 0.95 12.86
CA VAL A 103 -5.19 -0.48 13.03
C VAL A 103 -4.42 -0.92 14.27
N THR A 104 -5.06 -0.72 15.42
CA THR A 104 -4.60 -1.23 16.72
C THR A 104 -4.84 -2.74 16.82
N LYS A 105 -4.34 -3.54 15.86
CA LYS A 105 -4.13 -4.97 16.11
C LYS A 105 -2.72 -5.17 16.65
N SER A 106 -2.57 -4.74 17.89
CA SER A 106 -1.66 -5.36 18.85
C SER A 106 -2.03 -6.84 18.96
N CYS A 107 -1.51 -7.69 18.07
CA CYS A 107 -1.33 -9.08 18.46
C CYS A 107 -0.08 -9.13 19.35
N SER A 108 -0.26 -8.63 20.57
CA SER A 108 0.60 -8.90 21.70
C SER A 108 0.41 -10.38 22.08
N CYS A 109 0.97 -11.26 21.28
CA CYS A 109 1.23 -12.64 21.65
C CYS A 109 2.64 -12.92 21.10
N GLY A 110 3.70 -12.41 21.70
CA GLY A 110 3.96 -12.57 23.14
C GLY A 110 4.31 -14.02 23.48
N HIS A 111 4.59 -14.88 22.49
CA HIS A 111 5.30 -16.12 22.74
C HIS A 111 6.51 -16.26 21.82
N SER A 112 7.47 -15.37 22.08
CA SER A 112 8.85 -15.82 22.15
C SER A 112 8.91 -16.95 23.18
N PHE A 113 9.06 -18.19 22.72
CA PHE A 113 9.71 -19.21 23.53
C PHE A 113 10.72 -19.92 22.65
N SER A 114 11.92 -19.35 22.64
CA SER A 114 13.12 -20.17 22.57
C SER A 114 13.12 -21.05 23.81
N THR A 115 13.15 -22.38 23.67
CA THR A 115 13.93 -23.26 24.55
C THR A 115 14.16 -24.58 23.82
N GLU A 116 15.46 -24.86 23.63
CA GLU A 116 16.15 -26.14 23.35
C GLU A 116 15.88 -26.90 22.05
#